data_AF-A0A2X4Y7B1-F1
#
_entry.id   AF-A0A2X4Y7B1-F1
#
_cell.length_a   1.000
_cell.length_b   1.000
_cell.length_c   1.000
_cell.angle_alpha   90.00
_cell.angle_beta   90.00
_cell.angle_gamma   90.00
#
_symmetry.space_group_name_H-M   'P 1'
#
loop_
_entity.id
_entity.type
_entity.pdbx_description
1 polymer ?
#
loop_
_entity_poly.entity_id
_entity_poly.type
_entity_poly.pdbx_seq_one_letter_code
_entity_poly.pdbx_strand_id
1 'polypeptide(L)' 'MTEIVHFFIAEYHDDERRAAGGGIEDEDIEVVELPFTEAVAMIADGRIKDGKTIMLLQYLQIHKIME' A
#
# COMPACT_ATOMS: atom_id res chain seq x y z
N MET A 1 21.37 11.58 -10.01
CA MET A 1 20.24 10.85 -9.41
C MET A 1 20.17 11.26 -7.95
N THR A 2 19.05 11.82 -7.48
CA THR A 2 18.98 12.47 -6.15
C THR A 2 18.14 11.72 -5.13
N GLU A 3 17.30 10.78 -5.55
CA GLU A 3 16.46 9.96 -4.67
C GLU A 3 16.53 8.49 -5.08
N ILE A 4 16.68 7.60 -4.10
CA ILE A 4 16.65 6.14 -4.26
C ILE A 4 15.56 5.60 -3.35
N VAL A 5 14.61 4.86 -3.92
CA VAL A 5 13.51 4.24 -3.19
C VAL A 5 13.70 2.72 -3.21
N HIS A 6 13.71 2.09 -2.04
CA HIS A 6 13.75 0.65 -1.87
C HIS A 6 12.33 0.13 -1.63
N PHE A 7 11.90 -0.86 -2.41
CA PHE A 7 10.54 -1.39 -2.39
C PHE A 7 10.46 -2.71 -1.60
N PHE A 8 9.42 -2.86 -0.80
CA PHE A 8 9.17 -4.04 0.05
C PHE A 8 7.68 -4.42 0.03
N ILE A 9 7.41 -5.71 0.27
CA ILE A 9 6.08 -6.27 0.50
C ILE A 9 6.15 -7.25 1.67
N ALA A 10 5.05 -7.42 2.39
CA ALA A 10 4.93 -8.40 3.47
C ALA A 10 3.48 -8.88 3.59
N GLU A 11 3.32 -10.13 3.98
CA GLU A 11 2.05 -10.64 4.53
C GLU A 11 1.87 -10.10 5.95
N TYR A 12 0.63 -9.91 6.40
CA TYR A 12 0.32 -9.53 7.76
C TYR A 12 -0.90 -10.30 8.26
N HIS A 13 -1.00 -10.43 9.59
CA HIS A 13 -2.15 -10.99 10.28
C HIS A 13 -2.72 -10.03 11.33
N ASP A 14 -4.00 -10.18 11.65
CA ASP A 14 -4.71 -9.31 12.60
C ASP A 14 -4.08 -9.28 13.99
N ASP A 15 -3.52 -10.41 14.44
CA ASP A 15 -2.86 -10.55 15.74
C ASP A 15 -1.49 -9.86 15.80
N GLU A 16 -0.92 -9.44 14.67
CA GLU A 16 0.32 -8.66 14.60
C GLU A 16 0.07 -7.15 14.77
N ARG A 17 -1.20 -6.71 14.74
CA ARG A 17 -1.59 -5.31 14.90
C ARG A 17 -1.42 -4.86 16.36
N ARG A 18 -0.34 -4.13 16.64
CA ARG A 18 -0.03 -3.61 17.99
C ARG A 18 -0.73 -2.29 18.34
N ALA A 19 -1.12 -1.50 17.33
CA ALA A 19 -1.72 -0.18 17.51
C ALA A 19 -2.59 0.20 16.29
N ALA A 20 -3.34 1.29 16.41
CA ALA A 20 -4.20 1.79 15.33
C ALA A 20 -3.42 2.35 14.14
N GLY A 21 -2.15 2.75 14.32
CA GLY A 21 -1.38 3.55 13.36
C GLY A 21 -1.51 5.04 13.69
N GLY A 22 -1.39 5.92 12.68
CA GLY A 22 -1.62 7.36 12.83
C GLY A 22 -0.41 8.26 12.58
N GLY A 23 0.80 7.69 12.54
CA GLY A 23 2.04 8.46 12.47
C GLY A 23 2.57 8.88 13.84
N ILE A 24 3.62 9.69 13.85
CA ILE A 24 4.28 10.26 15.03
C ILE A 24 4.39 11.78 14.90
N GLU A 25 4.53 12.47 16.04
CA GLU A 25 4.67 13.93 16.09
C GLU A 25 3.49 14.66 15.40
N ASP A 26 3.78 15.44 14.37
CA ASP A 26 2.79 16.24 13.63
C ASP A 26 2.18 15.48 12.44
N GLU A 27 2.39 14.16 12.35
CA GLU A 27 1.77 13.31 11.34
C GLU A 27 0.29 13.05 11.64
N ASP A 28 -0.55 13.14 10.61
CA ASP A 28 -1.97 12.79 10.65
C ASP A 28 -2.24 11.79 9.51
N ILE A 29 -1.99 10.50 9.81
CA ILE A 29 -2.03 9.42 8.82
C ILE A 29 -3.28 8.57 9.01
N GLU A 30 -4.14 8.53 8.00
CA GLU A 30 -5.24 7.59 7.93
C GLU A 30 -4.76 6.21 7.46
N VAL A 31 -5.04 5.16 8.24
CA VAL A 31 -4.80 3.77 7.84
C VAL A 31 -6.04 3.27 7.10
N VAL A 32 -5.85 2.91 5.82
CA VAL A 32 -6.91 2.38 4.97
C VAL A 32 -6.65 0.91 4.68
N GLU A 33 -7.53 0.05 5.16
CA GLU A 33 -7.56 -1.39 4.86
C GLU A 33 -8.72 -1.66 3.90
N LEU A 34 -8.43 -2.24 2.74
CA LEU A 34 -9.42 -2.49 1.69
C LEU A 34 -9.08 -3.76 0.88
N PRO A 35 -10.06 -4.36 0.18
CA PRO A 35 -9.80 -5.48 -0.72
C PRO A 35 -8.78 -5.12 -1.80
N PHE A 36 -7.86 -6.05 -2.09
CA PHE A 36 -6.83 -5.86 -3.12
C PHE A 36 -7.43 -5.49 -4.49
N THR A 37 -8.54 -6.14 -4.87
CA THR A 37 -9.25 -5.86 -6.13
C THR A 37 -9.80 -4.45 -6.20
N GLU A 38 -10.24 -3.90 -5.07
CA GLU A 38 -10.68 -2.50 -4.99
C GLU A 38 -9.50 -1.54 -5.13
N ALA A 39 -8.37 -1.82 -4.49
CA ALA A 39 -7.15 -1.01 -4.61
C ALA A 39 -6.67 -0.93 -6.07
N VAL A 40 -6.72 -2.05 -6.80
CA VAL A 40 -6.37 -2.10 -8.23
C VAL A 40 -7.37 -1.27 -9.06
N ALA A 41 -8.67 -1.33 -8.77
CA ALA A 41 -9.67 -0.53 -9.46
C ALA A 41 -9.46 0.99 -9.22
N MET A 42 -9.03 1.36 -8.01
CA MET A 42 -8.71 2.75 -7.65
C MET A 42 -7.54 3.35 -8.45
N ILE A 43 -6.65 2.51 -9.01
CA ILE A 43 -5.61 2.99 -9.95
C ILE A 43 -6.27 3.45 -11.26
N ALA A 44 -7.21 2.66 -11.79
CA ALA A 44 -7.85 2.93 -13.08
C ALA A 44 -8.78 4.14 -13.04
N ASP A 45 -9.45 4.38 -11.91
CA ASP A 45 -10.34 5.54 -11.73
C ASP A 45 -9.64 6.79 -11.17
N GLY A 46 -8.35 6.70 -10.84
CA GLY A 46 -7.52 7.82 -10.43
C GLY A 46 -7.59 8.20 -8.94
N ARG A 47 -8.28 7.42 -8.12
CA ARG A 47 -8.25 7.56 -6.65
C ARG A 47 -6.85 7.24 -6.08
N ILE A 48 -6.12 6.29 -6.67
CA ILE A 48 -4.69 6.06 -6.42
C ILE A 48 -3.88 6.61 -7.59
N LYS A 49 -3.04 7.60 -7.32
CA LYS A 49 -2.23 8.32 -8.34
C LYS A 49 -0.78 8.55 -7.90
N ASP A 50 -0.31 7.80 -6.91
CA ASP A 50 1.06 7.86 -6.40
C ASP A 50 1.92 6.74 -7.01
N GLY A 51 3.11 7.09 -7.50
CA GLY A 51 3.95 6.18 -8.29
C GLY A 51 4.40 4.95 -7.53
N LYS A 52 4.91 5.10 -6.30
CA LYS A 52 5.40 3.96 -5.49
C LYS A 52 4.26 3.03 -5.08
N THR A 53 3.08 3.56 -4.78
CA THR A 53 1.88 2.76 -4.49
C THR A 53 1.41 1.98 -5.72
N ILE A 54 1.33 2.62 -6.90
CA ILE A 54 0.95 1.94 -8.15
C ILE A 54 1.94 0.82 -8.48
N MET A 55 3.24 1.07 -8.37
CA MET A 55 4.28 0.08 -8.66
C MET A 55 4.16 -1.16 -7.76
N LEU A 56 3.90 -0.98 -6.46
CA LEU A 56 3.72 -2.11 -5.54
C LEU A 56 2.44 -2.89 -5.83
N LEU A 57 1.29 -2.22 -6.02
CA LEU A 57 0.03 -2.91 -6.35
C LEU A 57 0.12 -3.70 -7.67
N GLN A 58 0.78 -3.12 -8.70
CA GLN A 58 1.03 -3.82 -9.96
C GLN A 58 2.01 -4.98 -9.79
N TYR A 59 3.03 -4.86 -8.93
CA TYR A 59 3.92 -5.96 -8.61
C TYR A 59 3.14 -7.15 -8.04
N LEU A 60 2.26 -6.93 -7.05
CA LEU A 60 1.42 -7.99 -6.49
C LEU A 60 0.53 -8.65 -7.56
N GLN A 61 -0.02 -7.87 -8.49
CA GLN A 61 -0.87 -8.37 -9.58
C GLN A 61 -0.10 -9.21 -10.60
N ILE A 62 1.06 -8.72 -11.08
CA ILE A 62 1.90 -9.40 -12.06
C ILE A 62 2.42 -10.73 -11.51
N HIS A 63 2.78 -10.74 -10.22
CA HIS A 63 3.30 -11.92 -9.54
C HIS A 63 2.22 -12.83 -8.95
N LYS A 64 0.93 -12.47 -9.08
CA LYS A 64 -0.21 -13.28 -8.62
C LYS A 64 -0.11 -13.66 -7.12
N ILE A 65 0.37 -12.72 -6.31
CA ILE A 65 0.61 -12.95 -4.87
C ILE A 65 -0.71 -13.04 -4.10
N MET A 66 -1.75 -12.34 -4.59
CA MET A 66 -3.07 -12.23 -3.97
C MET A 66 -4.15 -13.04 -4.71
N GLU A 67 -3.75 -13.97 -5.59
CA GLU A 67 -4.68 -14.90 -6.27
C GLU A 67 -4.99 -16.14 -5.43
#